data_AF-A0A817QF99-F1
#
_entry.id   AF-A0A817QF99-F1
#
_cell.length_a   1.000
_cell.length_b   1.000
_cell.length_c   1.000
_cell.angle_alpha   90.00
_cell.angle_beta   90.00
_cell.angle_gamma   90.00
#
_symmetry.space_group_name_H-M   'P 1'
#
loop_
_entity.id
_entity.type
_entity.pdbx_description
1 polymer ?
#
loop_
_entity_poly.entity_id
_entity_poly.type
_entity_poly.pdbx_seq_one_letter_code
_entity_poly.pdbx_strand_id
1 'polypeptide(L)'
;MVGYKRKEFDYRLKTTYFQGFRHDYLREHYLPTLNRFRNEGVRAAHGMQPVFTTLTYPNHISIATGMYPEEHGIVHNSFYDRLLKLTIGLDNRDDGQWSYPKVEPIWITATKQVFI
;
A
#
# COMPACT_ATOMS: atom_id res chain seq x y z
N MET A 1 -34.95 15.65 -24.56
CA MET A 1 -33.94 14.87 -23.80
C MET A 1 -32.96 15.86 -23.19
N VAL A 2 -33.01 16.06 -21.87
CA VAL A 2 -32.05 16.91 -21.16
C VAL A 2 -30.80 16.07 -20.91
N GLY A 3 -29.70 16.39 -21.60
CA GLY A 3 -28.42 15.73 -21.41
C GLY A 3 -27.85 16.07 -20.04
N TYR A 4 -27.74 15.08 -19.17
CA TYR A 4 -27.04 15.23 -17.90
C TYR A 4 -25.53 15.21 -18.20
N LYS A 5 -24.89 16.38 -18.26
CA LYS A 5 -23.42 16.45 -18.27
C LYS A 5 -22.92 15.95 -16.93
N ARG A 6 -22.28 14.77 -16.93
CA ARG A 6 -21.53 14.27 -15.78
C ARG A 6 -20.50 15.34 -15.42
N LYS A 7 -20.54 15.88 -14.20
CA LYS A 7 -19.45 16.72 -13.68
C LYS A 7 -18.21 15.83 -13.64
N GLU A 8 -17.25 16.08 -14.53
CA GLU A 8 -15.91 15.53 -14.42
C GLU A 8 -15.22 16.23 -13.25
N PHE A 9 -14.98 15.49 -12.18
CA PHE A 9 -14.05 15.92 -11.15
C PHE A 9 -12.72 15.20 -11.41
N ASP A 10 -11.64 15.95 -11.67
CA ASP A 10 -10.27 15.40 -11.76
C ASP A 10 -9.72 15.17 -10.34
N TYR A 11 -10.30 14.22 -9.61
CA TYR A 11 -9.74 13.76 -8.34
C TYR A 11 -8.68 12.70 -8.61
N ARG A 12 -7.44 12.98 -8.23
CA ARG A 12 -6.33 12.02 -8.32
C ARG A 12 -6.00 11.45 -6.95
N LEU A 13 -5.84 10.13 -6.89
CA LEU A 13 -5.32 9.45 -5.71
C LEU A 13 -3.80 9.46 -5.74
N LYS A 14 -3.19 9.96 -4.66
CA LYS A 14 -1.74 9.86 -4.44
C LYS A 14 -1.47 9.18 -3.10
N THR A 15 -0.70 8.11 -3.14
CA THR A 15 -0.26 7.38 -1.95
C THR A 15 1.22 7.66 -1.69
N THR A 16 1.55 8.04 -0.45
CA THR A 16 2.92 8.28 -0.01
C THR A 16 3.18 7.44 1.25
N TYR A 17 4.25 6.65 1.24
CA TYR A 17 4.63 5.82 2.38
C TYR A 17 5.86 6.39 3.10
N PHE A 18 5.82 6.43 4.42
CA PHE A 18 6.96 6.73 5.27
C PHE A 18 7.32 5.46 6.06
N GLN A 19 8.39 4.78 5.62
CA GLN A 19 8.84 3.52 6.23
C GLN A 19 9.17 3.71 7.72
N GLY A 20 8.65 2.83 8.58
CA GLY A 20 8.93 2.89 10.01
C GLY A 20 8.39 4.12 10.74
N PHE A 21 7.50 4.90 10.12
CA PHE A 21 6.89 6.07 10.76
C PHE A 21 5.82 5.63 11.76
N ARG A 22 6.19 5.54 13.04
CA ARG A 22 5.26 5.16 14.12
C ARG A 22 4.22 6.25 14.36
N HIS A 23 3.01 5.86 14.79
CA HIS A 23 1.87 6.75 14.86
C HIS A 23 2.05 7.97 15.79
N ASP A 24 2.93 7.87 16.78
CA ASP A 24 3.18 8.86 17.83
C ASP A 24 4.30 9.83 17.49
N TYR A 25 5.07 9.61 16.42
CA TYR A 25 6.08 10.54 15.93
C TYR A 25 5.51 11.92 15.57
N LEU A 26 4.22 12.00 15.20
CA LEU A 26 3.50 13.28 15.00
C LEU A 26 3.34 14.11 16.29
N ARG A 27 3.52 13.49 17.46
CA ARG A 27 3.50 14.17 18.77
C ARG A 27 4.91 14.40 19.30
N GLU A 28 5.83 13.48 19.04
CA GLU A 28 7.19 13.50 19.59
C GLU A 28 8.11 14.47 18.83
N HIS A 29 7.82 14.79 17.57
CA HIS A 29 8.70 15.59 16.71
C HIS A 29 8.00 16.80 16.08
N TYR A 30 8.78 17.85 15.83
CA TYR A 30 8.31 19.04 15.12
C TYR A 30 8.27 18.80 13.61
N LEU A 31 7.07 18.46 13.11
CA LEU A 31 6.82 18.13 11.70
C LEU A 31 5.75 19.07 11.11
N PRO A 32 6.09 20.33 10.77
CA PRO A 32 5.11 21.37 10.46
C PRO A 32 4.19 21.00 9.28
N THR A 33 4.76 20.42 8.22
CA THR A 33 3.99 20.00 7.04
C THR A 33 3.00 18.88 7.37
N LEU A 34 3.44 17.85 8.10
CA LEU A 34 2.56 16.72 8.47
C LEU A 34 1.52 17.13 9.50
N ASN A 35 1.85 18.06 10.41
CA ASN A 35 0.90 18.66 11.34
C ASN A 35 -0.18 19.47 10.61
N ARG A 36 0.16 20.17 9.52
CA ARG A 36 -0.83 20.83 8.67
C ARG A 36 -1.78 19.81 8.04
N PHE A 37 -1.26 18.76 7.41
CA PHE A 37 -2.07 17.67 6.87
C PHE A 37 -3.00 17.03 7.92
N ARG A 38 -2.49 16.84 9.14
CA ARG A 38 -3.25 16.29 10.27
C ARG A 38 -4.43 17.19 10.67
N ASN A 39 -4.24 18.50 10.64
CA ASN A 39 -5.22 19.48 11.10
C ASN A 39 -6.26 19.83 10.01
N GLU A 40 -5.86 19.79 8.74
CA GLU A 40 -6.71 20.10 7.58
C GLU A 40 -7.38 18.87 6.96
N GLY A 41 -6.94 17.66 7.36
CA GLY A 41 -7.40 16.39 6.81
C GLY A 41 -7.99 15.44 7.86
N VAL A 42 -8.03 14.15 7.51
CA VAL A 42 -8.53 13.07 8.37
C VAL A 42 -7.37 12.20 8.83
N ARG A 43 -7.41 11.74 10.08
CA ARG A 43 -6.42 10.82 10.65
C ARG A 43 -7.07 9.72 11.48
N ALA A 44 -6.40 8.56 11.57
CA ALA A 44 -6.72 7.58 12.59
C ALA A 44 -6.24 8.07 13.97
N ALA A 45 -7.15 8.22 14.93
CA ALA A 45 -6.84 8.82 16.23
C ALA A 45 -5.79 8.01 17.02
N HIS A 46 -5.83 6.69 16.88
CA HIS A 46 -4.98 5.71 17.58
C HIS A 46 -3.94 5.05 16.67
N GLY A 47 -3.67 5.63 15.49
CA GLY A 47 -2.81 5.03 14.49
C GLY A 47 -3.52 3.97 13.63
N MET A 48 -2.80 3.44 12.66
CA MET A 48 -3.24 2.35 11.78
C MET A 48 -2.57 1.07 12.24
N GLN A 49 -3.37 0.01 12.43
CA GLN A 49 -2.84 -1.28 12.85
C GLN A 49 -2.19 -1.99 11.66
N PRO A 50 -0.89 -2.34 11.71
CA PRO A 50 -0.25 -3.13 10.66
C PRO A 50 -0.71 -4.58 10.69
N VAL A 51 -0.52 -5.28 9.56
CA VAL A 51 -0.61 -6.75 9.54
C VAL A 51 0.61 -7.37 10.20
N PHE A 52 0.46 -8.60 10.69
CA PHE A 52 1.59 -9.42 11.14
C PHE A 52 2.21 -10.18 9.94
N THR A 53 3.53 -10.24 9.77
CA THR A 53 4.58 -9.54 10.54
C THR A 53 4.63 -8.05 10.19
N THR A 54 5.01 -7.19 11.15
CA THR A 54 5.11 -5.73 10.97
C THR A 54 6.35 -5.29 10.18
N LEU A 55 6.48 -5.84 8.97
CA LEU A 55 7.56 -5.59 8.03
C LEU A 55 7.07 -4.82 6.82
N THR A 56 7.99 -4.13 6.15
CA THR A 56 7.75 -3.28 4.98
C THR A 56 6.98 -3.98 3.86
N TYR A 57 7.52 -5.08 3.32
CA TYR A 57 6.97 -5.69 2.11
C TYR A 57 5.58 -6.27 2.35
N PRO A 58 5.34 -7.06 3.42
CA PRO A 58 4.01 -7.54 3.75
C PRO A 58 2.99 -6.41 3.91
N ASN A 59 3.30 -5.37 4.70
CA ASN A 59 2.35 -4.30 4.99
C ASN A 59 2.00 -3.44 3.77
N HIS A 60 2.98 -3.10 2.94
CA HIS A 60 2.70 -2.33 1.71
C HIS A 60 1.81 -3.11 0.74
N ILE A 61 2.03 -4.42 0.61
CA ILE A 61 1.19 -5.25 -0.26
C ILE A 61 -0.20 -5.44 0.35
N SER A 62 -0.33 -5.61 1.66
CA SER A 62 -1.65 -5.66 2.30
C SER A 62 -2.44 -4.36 2.08
N ILE A 63 -1.80 -3.18 2.16
CA ILE A 63 -2.46 -1.89 1.86
C ILE A 63 -2.87 -1.82 0.38
N ALA A 64 -2.03 -2.28 -0.53
CA ALA A 64 -2.30 -2.25 -1.97
C ALA A 64 -3.41 -3.19 -2.42
N THR A 65 -3.61 -4.30 -1.70
CA THR A 65 -4.49 -5.42 -2.13
C THR A 65 -5.73 -5.58 -1.24
N GLY A 66 -5.70 -5.06 -0.01
CA GLY A 66 -6.73 -5.31 0.99
C GLY A 66 -6.68 -6.70 1.65
N MET A 67 -5.66 -7.51 1.32
CA MET A 67 -5.56 -8.91 1.76
C MET A 67 -4.48 -9.09 2.84
N TYR A 68 -4.56 -10.18 3.61
CA TYR A 68 -3.53 -10.56 4.58
C TYR A 68 -2.33 -11.25 3.90
N PRO A 69 -1.15 -11.31 4.57
CA PRO A 69 0.05 -11.97 4.02
C PRO A 69 -0.12 -13.41 3.58
N GLU A 70 -0.98 -14.17 4.25
CA GLU A 70 -1.30 -15.56 3.88
C GLU A 70 -2.01 -15.67 2.53
N GLU A 71 -2.81 -14.66 2.18
CA GLU A 71 -3.59 -14.59 0.95
C GLU A 71 -2.77 -14.03 -0.22
N HIS A 72 -2.09 -12.88 0.00
CA HIS A 72 -1.29 -12.27 -1.06
C HIS A 72 0.09 -12.90 -1.24
N GLY A 73 0.52 -13.76 -0.31
CA GLY A 73 1.72 -14.57 -0.39
C GLY A 73 3.05 -13.87 -0.08
N ILE A 74 3.04 -12.58 0.27
CA ILE A 74 4.25 -11.83 0.68
C ILE A 74 4.32 -11.84 2.20
N VAL A 75 4.98 -12.86 2.75
CA VAL A 75 4.99 -13.14 4.21
C VAL A 75 6.15 -12.48 4.96
N HIS A 76 7.20 -12.06 4.25
CA HIS A 76 8.40 -11.45 4.83
C HIS A 76 9.04 -10.50 3.80
N ASN A 77 9.99 -9.67 4.24
CA ASN A 77 10.78 -8.82 3.31
C ASN A 77 11.67 -9.65 2.36
N SER A 78 12.05 -10.86 2.78
CA SER A 78 12.77 -11.85 2.01
C SER A 78 12.41 -13.24 2.49
N PHE A 79 11.99 -14.14 1.59
CA PHE A 79 11.59 -15.50 1.91
C PHE A 79 11.87 -16.45 0.74
N TYR A 80 12.08 -17.72 1.03
CA TYR A 80 12.29 -18.75 0.01
C TYR A 80 10.98 -19.42 -0.37
N ASP A 81 10.63 -19.38 -1.65
CA ASP A 81 9.51 -20.14 -2.21
C ASP A 81 10.03 -21.51 -2.67
N ARG A 82 9.56 -22.59 -2.01
CA ARG A 82 9.97 -23.97 -2.31
C ARG A 82 9.45 -24.48 -3.65
N LEU A 83 8.30 -23.98 -4.13
CA LEU A 83 7.70 -24.41 -5.39
C LEU A 83 8.45 -23.78 -6.56
N LEU A 84 8.76 -22.49 -6.45
CA LEU A 84 9.54 -21.76 -7.46
C LEU A 84 11.05 -22.04 -7.35
N LYS A 85 11.51 -22.57 -6.20
CA LYS A 85 12.92 -22.76 -5.85
C LYS A 85 13.74 -21.47 -5.90
N LEU A 86 13.11 -20.35 -5.57
CA LEU A 86 13.71 -19.00 -5.63
C LEU A 86 13.49 -18.25 -4.33
N THR A 87 14.39 -17.31 -4.03
CA THR A 87 14.21 -16.34 -2.96
C THR A 87 13.43 -15.14 -3.51
N ILE A 88 12.33 -14.77 -2.87
CA ILE A 88 11.54 -13.58 -3.18
C ILE A 88 11.90 -12.54 -2.13
N GLY A 89 12.19 -11.31 -2.54
CA GLY A 89 12.43 -10.23 -1.58
C GLY A 89 12.69 -8.90 -2.27
N LEU A 90 12.62 -7.82 -1.48
CA LEU A 90 12.71 -6.43 -1.95
C LEU A 90 13.96 -6.15 -2.80
N ASP A 91 15.09 -6.78 -2.46
CA ASP A 91 16.38 -6.55 -3.11
C ASP A 91 16.66 -7.54 -4.23
N ASN A 92 15.85 -8.59 -4.36
CA ASN A 92 16.06 -9.58 -5.41
C ASN A 92 15.55 -9.00 -6.73
N ARG A 93 16.14 -9.40 -7.87
CA ARG A 93 15.66 -9.02 -9.21
C ARG A 93 15.35 -10.22 -10.09
N ASP A 94 15.29 -11.41 -9.49
CA ASP A 94 15.03 -12.65 -10.22
C ASP A 94 13.61 -12.64 -10.81
N ASP A 95 13.49 -13.24 -12.00
CA ASP A 95 12.26 -13.30 -12.80
C ASP A 95 11.06 -13.93 -12.06
N GLY A 96 11.31 -14.76 -11.04
CA GLY A 96 10.26 -15.38 -10.24
C GLY A 96 9.39 -14.39 -9.44
N GLN A 97 9.87 -13.18 -9.19
CA GLN A 97 9.12 -12.18 -8.43
C GLN A 97 7.86 -11.67 -9.13
N TRP A 98 7.78 -11.73 -10.47
CA TRP A 98 6.58 -11.33 -11.21
C TRP A 98 5.36 -12.18 -10.88
N SER A 99 5.56 -13.36 -10.28
CA SER A 99 4.46 -14.23 -9.80
C SER A 99 3.82 -13.73 -8.49
N TYR A 100 4.33 -12.63 -7.92
CA TYR A 100 3.84 -12.01 -6.70
C TYR A 100 3.45 -10.53 -6.92
N PRO A 101 2.51 -9.99 -6.12
CA PRO A 101 1.65 -10.70 -5.18
C PRO A 101 0.68 -11.66 -5.86
N LYS A 102 0.20 -12.68 -5.13
CA LYS A 102 -0.75 -13.69 -5.65
C LYS A 102 -2.18 -13.16 -5.83
N VAL A 103 -2.41 -11.91 -5.48
CA VAL A 103 -3.69 -11.21 -5.54
C VAL A 103 -3.51 -9.86 -6.23
N GLU A 104 -4.60 -9.33 -6.77
CA GLU A 104 -4.57 -8.10 -7.55
C GLU A 104 -4.39 -6.83 -6.68
N PRO A 105 -3.38 -5.99 -6.95
CA PRO A 105 -3.23 -4.70 -6.28
C PRO A 105 -4.03 -3.58 -6.97
N ILE A 106 -4.32 -2.51 -6.22
CA ILE A 106 -5.17 -1.39 -6.62
C ILE A 106 -4.79 -0.76 -7.98
N TRP A 107 -3.51 -0.68 -8.33
CA TRP A 107 -3.10 -0.09 -9.61
C TRP A 107 -3.51 -0.95 -10.81
N ILE A 108 -3.49 -2.29 -10.69
CA ILE A 108 -4.00 -3.19 -11.73
C ILE A 108 -5.53 -3.06 -11.83
N THR A 109 -6.23 -3.02 -10.69
CA THR A 109 -7.69 -2.83 -10.65
C THR A 109 -8.09 -1.49 -11.29
N ALA A 110 -7.38 -0.41 -10.98
CA ALA A 110 -7.62 0.91 -11.53
C ALA A 110 -7.42 0.94 -13.07
N THR A 111 -6.36 0.31 -13.58
CA THR A 111 -6.14 0.18 -15.04
C THR A 111 -7.27 -0.59 -15.71
N LYS A 112 -7.75 -1.70 -15.13
CA LYS A 112 -8.83 -2.51 -15.70
C LYS A 112 -10.16 -1.75 -15.80
N GLN A 113 -10.37 -0.73 -14.97
CA GLN A 113 -11.60 0.06 -14.92
C GLN A 113 -11.46 1.41 -15.66
N VAL A 114 -10.38 1.61 -16.43
CA VAL A 114 -10.13 2.82 -17.24
C VAL A 114 -10.02 4.10 -16.40
N PHE A 115 -9.44 3.99 -15.20
CA PHE A 115 -9.12 5.16 -14.36
C PHE A 115 -7.73 5.76 -14.65
N ILE A 116 -6.98 5.16 -15.57
CA ILE A 116 -5.61 5.54 -15.97
C ILE A 116 -5.53 5.58 -17.49
#